data_AF-A0A7L3SG43-F1
#
_entry.id   AF-A0A7L3SG43-F1
#
_cell.length_a   1.000
_cell.length_b   1.000
_cell.length_c   1.000
_cell.angle_alpha   90.00
_cell.angle_beta   90.00
_cell.angle_gamma   90.00
#
_symmetry.space_group_name_H-M   'P 1'
#
loop_
_entity.id
_entity.type
_entity.pdbx_description
1 polymer ?
#
loop_
_entity_poly.entity_id
_entity_poly.type
_entity_poly.pdbx_seq_one_letter_code
_entity_poly.pdbx_strand_id
1 'polypeptide(L)'
;MPWFGAIEEFSDAKNISETKRDDDPDQEVLPRVIEKTVLPKITGFVKNVWDPLSTSQTKNLVQLCKNVLEKQVLSKTECSRAKEDLMNTVVLRMKKSVEEDVFIPLYPKSIVEDKSSLCSKFQERRFWSAVKLLSNVLLWDGIVQEDTVRDLGLSKLLNRYLLLNLLNTPPGPDNIEKCNKVVACLPERWFQSLKSGSTLPELQNFCQHLLRCARTLHKNNHSNETKEVLLLLVKVKALHIVEDFIEEHKLEHLKSMIGK
;
A
#
# COMPACT_ATOMS: atom_id res chain seq x y z
N MET A 1 31.60 2.21 26.35
CA MET A 1 30.16 1.96 26.23
C MET A 1 29.54 2.98 25.29
N PRO A 2 28.87 2.57 24.21
CA PRO A 2 28.06 3.49 23.43
C PRO A 2 26.93 4.03 24.32
N TRP A 3 26.71 5.34 24.30
CA TRP A 3 25.75 6.03 25.18
C TRP A 3 24.31 5.45 25.10
N PHE A 4 23.93 4.87 23.96
CA PHE A 4 22.59 4.32 23.76
C PHE A 4 22.34 3.02 24.55
N GLY A 5 23.36 2.17 24.76
CA GLY A 5 23.19 0.95 25.54
C GLY A 5 22.92 1.24 27.02
N ALA A 6 23.60 2.26 27.57
CA ALA A 6 23.36 2.72 28.93
C ALA A 6 21.94 3.29 29.13
N ILE A 7 21.35 3.90 28.10
CA ILE A 7 19.99 4.45 28.16
C ILE A 7 18.93 3.35 28.09
N GLU A 8 19.16 2.33 27.25
CA GLU A 8 18.28 1.16 27.15
C GLU A 8 18.28 0.37 28.46
N GLU A 9 19.45 0.02 29.00
CA GLU A 9 19.59 -0.65 30.30
C GLU A 9 18.93 0.15 31.43
N PHE A 10 19.09 1.48 31.44
CA PHE A 10 18.46 2.35 32.43
C PHE A 10 16.94 2.34 32.36
N SER A 11 16.38 2.26 31.15
CA SER A 11 14.94 2.28 30.93
C SER A 11 14.31 0.92 31.25
N ASP A 12 14.98 -0.18 30.88
CA ASP A 12 14.51 -1.55 31.15
C ASP A 12 14.61 -1.93 32.63
N ALA A 13 15.64 -1.45 33.34
CA ALA A 13 15.83 -1.71 34.77
C ALA A 13 14.66 -1.19 35.64
N LYS A 14 13.92 -0.17 35.17
CA LYS A 14 12.77 0.39 35.91
C LYS A 14 11.43 -0.30 35.63
N ASN A 15 11.31 -1.09 34.55
CA ASN A 15 10.11 -1.86 34.26
C ASN A 15 9.91 -3.06 35.21
N ILE A 16 10.94 -3.43 36.00
CA ILE A 16 10.94 -4.58 36.91
C ILE A 16 10.49 -4.18 38.34
N SER A 17 10.55 -2.91 38.72
CA SER A 17 10.17 -2.43 40.05
C SER A 17 8.74 -1.87 40.08
N GLU A 18 7.75 -2.74 40.27
CA GLU A 18 6.31 -2.46 40.30
C GLU A 18 5.78 -1.55 41.43
N THR A 19 6.63 -0.80 42.13
CA THR A 19 6.17 0.01 43.26
C THR A 19 6.63 1.46 43.19
N LYS A 20 5.67 2.31 42.83
CA LYS A 20 5.56 3.74 43.17
C LYS A 20 6.61 4.66 42.52
N ARG A 21 6.20 5.28 41.42
CA ARG A 21 6.07 6.76 41.29
C ARG A 21 5.57 7.08 39.89
N ASP A 22 4.31 7.49 39.81
CA ASP A 22 3.67 7.94 38.56
C ASP A 22 4.21 9.30 38.05
N ASP A 23 5.31 9.78 38.68
CA ASP A 23 5.87 11.13 38.66
C ASP A 23 7.42 11.10 38.66
N ASP A 24 8.02 9.97 38.25
CA ASP A 24 9.47 9.82 38.15
C ASP A 24 9.99 10.46 36.83
N PRO A 25 10.77 11.57 36.89
CA PRO A 25 11.22 12.28 35.71
C PRO A 25 12.15 11.45 34.81
N ASP A 26 12.71 10.36 35.34
CA ASP A 26 13.61 9.49 34.61
C ASP A 26 12.89 8.63 33.57
N GLN A 27 11.58 8.39 33.73
CA GLN A 27 10.74 7.66 32.75
C GLN A 27 10.65 8.43 31.42
N GLU A 28 10.91 9.73 31.46
CA GLU A 28 10.89 10.62 30.29
C GLU A 28 12.24 10.66 29.54
N VAL A 29 13.31 10.05 30.08
CA VAL A 29 14.65 10.11 29.48
C VAL A 29 14.68 9.45 28.11
N LEU A 30 14.24 8.20 27.98
CA LEU A 30 14.19 7.49 26.71
C LEU A 30 13.23 8.14 25.69
N PRO A 31 11.98 8.48 26.04
CA PRO A 31 11.08 9.23 25.16
C PRO A 31 11.70 10.52 24.63
N ARG A 32 12.37 11.32 25.49
CA ARG A 32 13.03 12.58 25.09
C ARG A 32 14.24 12.34 24.19
N VAL A 33 15.03 11.31 24.44
CA VAL A 33 16.17 10.95 23.58
C VAL A 33 15.68 10.52 22.21
N ILE A 34 14.62 9.72 22.14
CA ILE A 34 13.96 9.34 20.90
C ILE A 34 13.48 10.59 20.17
N GLU A 35 12.75 11.47 20.85
CA GLU A 35 12.15 12.65 20.26
C GLU A 35 13.18 13.65 19.75
N LYS A 36 14.23 13.93 20.54
CA LYS A 36 15.20 14.99 20.23
C LYS A 36 16.37 14.54 19.38
N THR A 37 16.63 13.23 19.31
CA THR A 37 17.83 12.70 18.64
C THR A 37 17.49 11.66 17.58
N VAL A 38 16.71 10.64 17.92
CA VAL A 38 16.44 9.52 17.01
C VAL A 38 15.50 9.95 15.88
N LEU A 39 14.36 10.57 16.18
CA LEU A 39 13.40 11.02 15.17
C LEU A 39 14.03 12.02 14.19
N PRO A 40 14.74 13.09 14.61
CA PRO A 40 15.42 14.00 13.68
C PRO A 40 16.45 13.30 12.80
N LYS A 41 17.17 12.30 13.35
CA LYS A 41 18.13 11.52 12.57
C LYS A 41 17.43 10.68 11.50
N ILE A 42 16.32 10.01 11.84
CA ILE A 42 15.50 9.26 10.88
C ILE A 42 14.96 10.23 9.82
N THR A 43 14.43 11.39 10.19
CA THR A 43 13.94 12.41 9.25
C THR A 43 15.03 12.83 8.25
N GLY A 44 16.27 13.02 8.72
CA GLY A 44 17.42 13.26 7.86
C GLY A 44 17.70 12.13 6.86
N PHE A 45 17.53 10.86 7.26
CA PHE A 45 17.65 9.72 6.36
C PHE A 45 16.51 9.66 5.34
N VAL A 46 15.27 9.89 5.76
CA VAL A 46 14.10 9.93 4.86
C VAL A 46 14.29 11.00 3.79
N LYS A 47 14.78 12.18 4.18
CA LYS A 47 14.98 13.32 3.28
C LYS A 47 16.07 13.08 2.24
N ASN A 48 17.20 12.49 2.64
CA ASN A 48 18.43 12.51 1.84
C ASN A 48 18.89 11.16 1.31
N VAL A 49 18.41 10.05 1.88
CA VAL A 49 18.96 8.70 1.60
C VAL A 49 17.90 7.72 1.14
N TRP A 50 16.70 7.76 1.74
CA TRP A 50 15.65 6.82 1.41
C TRP A 50 15.19 6.95 -0.05
N ASP A 51 15.21 5.81 -0.75
CA ASP A 51 14.60 5.60 -2.06
C ASP A 51 13.25 4.87 -1.91
N PRO A 52 12.12 5.53 -2.18
CA PRO A 52 10.79 4.90 -2.14
C PRO A 52 10.59 3.73 -3.12
N LEU A 53 11.42 3.57 -4.16
CA LEU A 53 11.40 2.41 -5.05
C LEU A 53 12.14 1.18 -4.47
N SER A 54 12.94 1.37 -3.42
CA SER A 54 13.66 0.30 -2.75
C SER A 54 12.81 -0.37 -1.67
N THR A 55 12.22 -1.52 -2.01
CA THR A 55 11.36 -2.29 -1.09
C THR A 55 12.07 -2.67 0.21
N SER A 56 13.37 -3.02 0.16
CA SER A 56 14.14 -3.35 1.37
C SER A 56 14.31 -2.14 2.28
N GLN A 57 14.65 -0.97 1.71
CA GLN A 57 14.76 0.26 2.51
C GLN A 57 13.41 0.65 3.10
N THR A 58 12.34 0.63 2.30
CA THR A 58 10.99 0.98 2.75
C THR A 58 10.51 0.06 3.88
N LYS A 59 10.66 -1.26 3.74
CA LYS A 59 10.27 -2.20 4.81
C LYS A 59 11.06 -1.98 6.10
N ASN A 60 12.37 -1.81 6.01
CA ASN A 60 13.22 -1.57 7.17
C ASN A 60 12.87 -0.24 7.86
N LEU A 61 12.61 0.81 7.08
CA LEU A 61 12.24 2.11 7.60
C LEU A 61 10.85 2.08 8.25
N VAL A 62 9.86 1.45 7.61
CA VAL A 62 8.52 1.25 8.19
C VAL A 62 8.61 0.50 9.51
N GLN A 63 9.38 -0.59 9.58
CA GLN A 63 9.56 -1.35 10.81
C GLN A 63 10.27 -0.53 11.90
N LEU A 64 11.32 0.21 11.54
CA LEU A 64 12.00 1.11 12.46
C LEU A 64 11.03 2.16 13.04
N CYS A 65 10.22 2.78 12.18
CA CYS A 65 9.21 3.74 12.60
C CYS A 65 8.19 3.11 13.54
N LYS A 66 7.68 1.90 13.25
CA LYS A 66 6.75 1.19 14.18
C LYS A 66 7.38 0.99 15.55
N ASN A 67 8.57 0.41 15.59
CA ASN A 67 9.28 0.13 16.85
C ASN A 67 9.54 1.40 17.66
N VAL A 68 9.93 2.49 17.00
CA VAL A 68 10.21 3.78 17.66
C VAL A 68 8.93 4.43 18.16
N LEU A 69 7.85 4.40 17.38
CA LEU A 69 6.57 5.01 17.76
C LEU A 69 5.85 4.23 18.85
N GLU A 70 5.92 2.89 18.84
CA GLU A 70 5.40 2.05 19.93
C GLU A 70 6.07 2.39 21.27
N LYS A 71 7.39 2.57 21.28
CA LYS A 71 8.14 3.00 22.47
C LYS A 71 7.78 4.41 22.95
N GLN A 72 7.25 5.27 22.07
CA GLN A 72 6.79 6.62 22.44
C GLN A 72 5.34 6.66 22.95
N VAL A 73 4.45 5.77 22.48
CA VAL A 73 3.05 5.71 22.97
C VAL A 73 2.97 5.36 24.46
N LEU A 74 4.01 4.73 25.00
CA LEU A 74 4.12 4.42 26.43
C LEU A 74 4.48 5.64 27.30
N SER A 75 4.83 6.79 26.73
CA SER A 75 5.16 8.00 27.49
C SER A 75 3.97 8.95 27.65
N LYS A 76 3.91 9.67 28.78
CA LYS A 76 2.87 10.70 29.05
C LYS A 76 3.14 12.02 28.32
N THR A 77 4.27 12.12 27.63
CA THR A 77 4.69 13.30 26.88
C THR A 77 3.84 13.49 25.61
N GLU A 78 3.41 14.73 25.34
CA GLU A 78 2.75 15.08 24.08
C GLU A 78 3.69 14.83 22.89
N CYS A 79 3.54 13.66 22.27
CA CYS A 79 4.16 13.33 21.00
C CYS A 79 3.58 14.25 19.93
N SER A 80 4.32 15.24 19.44
CA SER A 80 3.79 16.08 18.35
C SER A 80 4.82 16.41 17.28
N ARG A 81 5.78 17.31 17.55
CA ARG A 81 6.51 17.97 16.45
C ARG A 81 7.50 17.09 15.70
N ALA A 82 8.43 16.42 16.38
CA ALA A 82 9.46 15.62 15.69
C ALA A 82 8.86 14.42 14.92
N LYS A 83 7.79 13.83 15.46
CA LYS A 83 7.01 12.79 14.79
C LYS A 83 6.26 13.35 13.57
N GLU A 84 5.57 14.47 13.73
CA GLU A 84 4.87 15.13 12.64
C GLU A 84 5.83 15.51 11.50
N ASP A 85 6.98 16.09 11.84
CA ASP A 85 8.04 16.42 10.88
C ASP A 85 8.54 15.18 10.13
N LEU A 86 8.72 14.05 10.83
CA LEU A 86 9.09 12.79 10.20
C LEU A 86 7.99 12.30 9.25
N MET A 87 6.72 12.28 9.68
CA MET A 87 5.60 11.83 8.85
C MET A 87 5.40 12.72 7.62
N ASN A 88 5.49 14.04 7.80
CA ASN A 88 5.41 15.01 6.71
C ASN A 88 6.55 14.83 5.71
N THR A 89 7.76 14.56 6.19
CA THR A 89 8.92 14.29 5.31
C THR A 89 8.75 12.98 4.54
N VAL A 90 8.21 11.93 5.18
CA VAL A 90 7.88 10.65 4.52
C VAL A 90 6.85 10.86 3.41
N VAL A 91 5.75 11.54 3.72
CA VAL A 91 4.68 11.86 2.76
C VAL A 91 5.22 12.68 1.59
N LEU A 92 6.01 13.72 1.88
CA LEU A 92 6.61 14.57 0.85
C LEU A 92 7.55 13.77 -0.06
N ARG A 93 8.36 12.87 0.50
CA ARG A 93 9.29 12.03 -0.26
C ARG A 93 8.55 11.02 -1.15
N MET A 94 7.48 10.40 -0.64
CA MET A 94 6.60 9.54 -1.45
C MET A 94 5.94 10.32 -2.57
N LYS A 95 5.32 11.46 -2.26
CA LYS A 95 4.68 12.34 -3.25
C LYS A 95 5.64 12.72 -4.38
N LYS A 96 6.85 13.16 -4.04
CA LYS A 96 7.90 13.47 -5.01
C LYS A 96 8.20 12.29 -5.93
N SER A 97 8.29 11.08 -5.39
CA SER A 97 8.58 9.89 -6.19
C SER A 97 7.42 9.50 -7.12
N VAL A 98 6.17 9.68 -6.67
CA VAL A 98 4.97 9.47 -7.51
C VAL A 98 4.92 10.49 -8.66
N GLU A 99 5.34 11.72 -8.42
CA GLU A 99 5.28 12.82 -9.39
C GLU A 99 6.46 12.82 -10.37
N GLU A 100 7.67 12.49 -9.92
CA GLU A 100 8.90 12.64 -10.71
C GLU A 100 9.42 11.29 -11.26
N ASP A 101 9.22 10.17 -10.57
CA ASP A 101 9.85 8.89 -10.94
C ASP A 101 8.90 7.95 -11.71
N VAL A 102 7.58 8.21 -11.69
CA VAL A 102 6.58 7.38 -12.35
C VAL A 102 6.29 7.87 -13.77
N PHE A 103 6.66 7.05 -14.74
CA PHE A 103 6.33 7.27 -16.14
C PHE A 103 6.12 5.93 -16.85
N ILE A 104 4.94 5.72 -17.43
CA ILE A 104 4.61 4.55 -18.24
C ILE A 104 4.29 5.05 -19.66
N PRO A 105 5.16 4.82 -20.65
CA PRO A 105 4.90 5.26 -22.02
C PRO A 105 3.72 4.50 -22.61
N LEU A 106 2.97 5.16 -23.49
CA LEU A 106 1.93 4.53 -24.30
C LEU A 106 2.47 4.27 -25.70
N TYR A 107 2.20 3.08 -26.22
CA TYR A 107 2.59 2.66 -27.55
C TYR A 107 1.37 2.19 -28.34
N PRO A 108 1.38 2.31 -29.68
CA PRO A 108 0.37 1.69 -30.54
C PRO A 108 0.23 0.20 -30.27
N LYS A 109 -1.00 -0.32 -30.31
CA LYS A 109 -1.31 -1.73 -30.01
C LYS A 109 -0.47 -2.71 -30.82
N SER A 110 -0.28 -2.44 -32.11
CA SER A 110 0.53 -3.27 -33.01
C SER A 110 1.97 -3.48 -32.55
N ILE A 111 2.55 -2.52 -31.80
CA ILE A 111 3.93 -2.59 -31.28
C ILE A 111 3.96 -3.31 -29.93
N VAL A 112 2.91 -3.17 -29.11
CA VAL A 112 2.81 -3.78 -27.78
C VAL A 112 2.47 -5.26 -27.86
N GLU A 113 1.65 -5.66 -28.85
CA GLU A 113 1.27 -7.04 -29.11
C GLU A 113 2.50 -7.93 -29.41
N ASP A 114 3.53 -7.36 -30.04
CA ASP A 114 4.84 -7.99 -30.09
C ASP A 114 5.57 -7.86 -28.74
N LYS A 115 5.39 -8.87 -27.87
CA LYS A 115 6.08 -8.97 -26.57
C LYS A 115 7.61 -9.01 -26.69
N SER A 116 8.16 -9.29 -27.88
CA SER A 116 9.60 -9.28 -28.11
C SER A 116 10.15 -7.86 -28.32
N SER A 117 9.29 -6.91 -28.68
CA SER A 117 9.66 -5.54 -29.00
C SER A 117 10.26 -4.81 -27.79
N LEU A 118 11.21 -3.91 -28.07
CA LEU A 118 11.84 -3.09 -27.03
C LEU A 118 10.83 -2.17 -26.34
N CYS A 119 9.85 -1.66 -27.08
CA CYS A 119 8.77 -0.82 -26.54
C CYS A 119 7.89 -1.59 -25.55
N SER A 120 7.47 -2.81 -25.90
CA SER A 120 6.68 -3.68 -25.01
C SER A 120 7.46 -3.98 -23.72
N LYS A 121 8.71 -4.43 -23.85
CA LYS A 121 9.60 -4.70 -22.70
C LYS A 121 9.83 -3.47 -21.81
N PHE A 122 10.01 -2.30 -22.41
CA PHE A 122 10.22 -1.07 -21.65
C PHE A 122 8.96 -0.63 -20.91
N GLN A 123 7.79 -0.68 -21.57
CA GLN A 123 6.51 -0.40 -20.93
C GLN A 123 6.25 -1.34 -19.75
N GLU A 124 6.51 -2.64 -19.93
CA GLU A 124 6.39 -3.65 -18.85
C GLU A 124 7.27 -3.30 -17.65
N ARG A 125 8.56 -3.00 -17.87
CA ARG A 125 9.46 -2.61 -16.79
C ARG A 125 8.95 -1.38 -16.03
N ARG A 126 8.41 -0.40 -16.75
CA ARG A 126 7.84 0.82 -16.14
C ARG A 126 6.57 0.53 -15.36
N PHE A 127 5.69 -0.33 -15.89
CA PHE A 127 4.50 -0.79 -15.18
C PHE A 127 4.88 -1.49 -13.87
N TRP A 128 5.78 -2.47 -13.92
CA TRP A 128 6.22 -3.20 -12.72
C TRP A 128 6.95 -2.32 -11.71
N SER A 129 7.72 -1.33 -12.17
CA SER A 129 8.32 -0.33 -11.29
C SER A 129 7.26 0.51 -10.57
N ALA A 130 6.20 0.91 -11.26
CA ALA A 130 5.09 1.65 -10.66
C ALA A 130 4.28 0.78 -9.69
N VAL A 131 4.02 -0.50 -10.00
CA VAL A 131 3.40 -1.45 -9.04
C VAL A 131 4.28 -1.67 -7.81
N LYS A 132 5.61 -1.72 -7.97
CA LYS A 132 6.53 -1.79 -6.84
C LYS A 132 6.44 -0.56 -5.95
N LEU A 133 6.38 0.63 -6.55
CA LEU A 133 6.16 1.87 -5.79
C LEU A 133 4.81 1.88 -5.10
N LEU A 134 3.73 1.40 -5.75
CA LEU A 134 2.42 1.23 -5.11
C LEU A 134 2.56 0.40 -3.84
N SER A 135 3.12 -0.81 -3.96
CA SER A 135 3.34 -1.70 -2.82
C SER A 135 4.11 -1.02 -1.69
N ASN A 136 5.18 -0.31 -2.02
CA ASN A 136 6.01 0.39 -1.05
C ASN A 136 5.27 1.57 -0.37
N VAL A 137 4.48 2.35 -1.10
CA VAL A 137 3.65 3.44 -0.54
C VAL A 137 2.62 2.86 0.43
N LEU A 138 1.97 1.76 0.07
CA LEU A 138 0.93 1.14 0.90
C LEU A 138 1.47 0.49 2.18
N LEU A 139 2.77 0.20 2.28
CA LEU A 139 3.38 -0.27 3.54
C LEU A 139 3.32 0.75 4.67
N TRP A 140 3.12 2.03 4.35
CA TRP A 140 3.00 3.11 5.34
C TRP A 140 1.62 3.20 5.99
N ASP A 141 0.67 2.40 5.51
CA ASP A 141 -0.63 2.22 6.13
C ASP A 141 -0.48 1.82 7.61
N GLY A 142 -1.05 2.64 8.50
CA GLY A 142 -1.02 2.41 9.95
C GLY A 142 0.10 3.16 10.68
N ILE A 143 0.93 3.86 9.93
CA ILE A 143 1.88 4.85 10.47
C ILE A 143 1.48 6.24 9.99
N VAL A 144 1.26 6.39 8.69
CA VAL A 144 0.73 7.59 8.05
C VAL A 144 -0.80 7.52 8.05
N GLN A 145 -1.46 8.68 8.04
CA GLN A 145 -2.92 8.79 7.94
C GLN A 145 -3.45 8.04 6.72
N GLU A 146 -4.49 7.23 6.92
CA GLU A 146 -5.06 6.34 5.91
C GLU A 146 -5.45 7.09 4.63
N ASP A 147 -6.14 8.23 4.76
CA ASP A 147 -6.57 9.06 3.63
C ASP A 147 -5.39 9.56 2.79
N THR A 148 -4.25 9.87 3.41
CA THR A 148 -3.04 10.29 2.70
C THR A 148 -2.41 9.12 1.93
N VAL A 149 -2.38 7.93 2.53
CA VAL A 149 -1.85 6.72 1.87
C VAL A 149 -2.77 6.31 0.71
N ARG A 150 -4.09 6.40 0.88
CA ARG A 150 -5.08 6.15 -0.17
C ARG A 150 -4.97 7.16 -1.30
N ASP A 151 -4.86 8.44 -1.01
CA ASP A 151 -4.69 9.47 -2.04
C ASP A 151 -3.40 9.24 -2.86
N LEU A 152 -2.26 8.99 -2.20
CA LEU A 152 -1.00 8.73 -2.91
C LEU A 152 -1.04 7.41 -3.70
N GLY A 153 -1.49 6.32 -3.08
CA GLY A 153 -1.48 4.99 -3.70
C GLY A 153 -2.58 4.78 -4.72
N LEU A 154 -3.84 5.04 -4.36
CA LEU A 154 -5.00 4.76 -5.20
C LEU A 154 -5.28 5.89 -6.19
N SER A 155 -5.38 7.14 -5.72
CA SER A 155 -5.74 8.26 -6.60
C SER A 155 -4.58 8.67 -7.50
N LYS A 156 -3.41 8.95 -6.92
CA LYS A 156 -2.27 9.53 -7.64
C LYS A 156 -1.38 8.52 -8.36
N LEU A 157 -1.42 7.24 -7.97
CA LEU A 157 -0.58 6.21 -8.58
C LEU A 157 -1.39 5.17 -9.38
N LEU A 158 -2.33 4.48 -8.75
CA LEU A 158 -3.18 3.50 -9.44
C LEU A 158 -4.02 4.15 -10.54
N ASN A 159 -4.88 5.11 -10.19
CA ASN A 159 -5.80 5.72 -11.15
C ASN A 159 -5.10 6.57 -12.20
N ARG A 160 -4.06 7.32 -11.81
CA ARG A 160 -3.34 8.22 -12.72
C ARG A 160 -2.42 7.50 -13.71
N TYR A 161 -1.71 6.45 -13.29
CA TYR A 161 -0.65 5.84 -14.10
C TYR A 161 -0.92 4.37 -14.45
N LEU A 162 -1.28 3.54 -13.48
CA LEU A 162 -1.40 2.08 -13.70
C LEU A 162 -2.66 1.72 -14.48
N LEU A 163 -3.79 2.36 -14.16
CA LEU A 163 -5.10 1.99 -14.69
C LEU A 163 -5.16 2.11 -16.22
N LEU A 164 -4.53 3.13 -16.80
CA LEU A 164 -4.50 3.30 -18.25
C LEU A 164 -3.75 2.16 -18.95
N ASN A 165 -2.67 1.64 -18.35
CA ASN A 165 -1.98 0.48 -18.89
C ASN A 165 -2.84 -0.80 -18.79
N LEU A 166 -3.52 -0.99 -17.66
CA LEU A 166 -4.43 -2.11 -17.44
C LEU A 166 -5.58 -2.11 -18.45
N LEU A 167 -6.19 -0.95 -18.71
CA LEU A 167 -7.29 -0.79 -19.67
C LEU A 167 -6.86 -1.09 -21.12
N ASN A 168 -5.58 -0.89 -21.45
CA ASN A 168 -5.01 -1.16 -22.77
C ASN A 168 -4.46 -2.58 -22.91
N THR A 169 -4.32 -3.32 -21.81
CA THR A 169 -3.88 -4.73 -21.84
C THR A 169 -5.10 -5.62 -22.11
N PRO A 170 -5.12 -6.46 -23.15
CA PRO A 170 -6.25 -7.33 -23.46
C PRO A 170 -6.61 -8.28 -22.30
N PRO A 171 -7.91 -8.56 -22.05
CA PRO A 171 -8.31 -9.55 -21.06
C PRO A 171 -7.69 -10.92 -21.34
N GLY A 172 -7.03 -11.50 -20.33
CA GLY A 172 -6.30 -12.75 -20.43
C GLY A 172 -5.29 -12.89 -19.28
N PRO A 173 -4.45 -13.94 -19.28
CA PRO A 173 -3.54 -14.24 -18.17
C PRO A 173 -2.63 -13.09 -17.75
N ASP A 174 -2.11 -12.33 -18.73
CA ASP A 174 -1.24 -11.17 -18.51
C ASP A 174 -1.96 -10.03 -17.76
N ASN A 175 -3.17 -9.68 -18.20
CA ASN A 175 -3.99 -8.66 -17.54
C ASN A 175 -4.39 -9.10 -16.11
N ILE A 176 -4.75 -10.38 -15.95
CA ILE A 176 -5.12 -10.96 -14.67
C ILE A 176 -3.95 -10.94 -13.69
N GLU A 177 -2.74 -11.29 -14.15
CA GLU A 177 -1.54 -11.21 -13.31
C GLU A 177 -1.30 -9.78 -12.82
N LYS A 178 -1.35 -8.79 -13.72
CA LYS A 178 -1.19 -7.38 -13.37
C LYS A 178 -2.26 -6.91 -12.37
N CYS A 179 -3.52 -7.25 -12.61
CA CYS A 179 -4.63 -6.93 -11.71
C CYS A 179 -4.47 -7.59 -10.34
N ASN A 180 -4.09 -8.86 -10.30
CA ASN A 180 -3.84 -9.60 -9.06
C ASN A 180 -2.70 -8.97 -8.25
N LYS A 181 -1.64 -8.51 -8.92
CA LYS A 181 -0.52 -7.82 -8.26
C LYS A 181 -0.95 -6.48 -7.65
N VAL A 182 -1.83 -5.73 -8.31
CA VAL A 182 -2.42 -4.51 -7.73
C VAL A 182 -3.25 -4.87 -6.49
N VAL A 183 -4.16 -5.84 -6.58
CA VAL A 183 -5.00 -6.27 -5.45
C VAL A 183 -4.17 -6.78 -4.28
N ALA A 184 -3.10 -7.54 -4.55
CA ALA A 184 -2.20 -8.07 -3.51
C ALA A 184 -1.42 -6.99 -2.74
N CYS A 185 -1.36 -5.76 -3.24
CA CYS A 185 -0.74 -4.65 -2.53
C CYS A 185 -1.68 -4.00 -1.49
N LEU A 186 -3.00 -4.21 -1.61
CA LEU A 186 -4.00 -3.48 -0.84
C LEU A 186 -4.08 -4.01 0.60
N PRO A 187 -4.03 -3.14 1.63
CA PRO A 187 -4.23 -3.56 3.01
C PRO A 187 -5.63 -4.14 3.25
N GLU A 188 -5.71 -5.35 3.80
CA GLU A 188 -7.00 -6.03 4.05
C GLU A 188 -7.92 -5.22 4.98
N ARG A 189 -7.34 -4.50 5.94
CA ARG A 189 -8.09 -3.72 6.93
C ARG A 189 -8.90 -2.57 6.33
N TRP A 190 -8.52 -2.07 5.14
CA TRP A 190 -9.29 -1.05 4.43
C TRP A 190 -10.69 -1.51 4.04
N PHE A 191 -10.90 -2.83 4.01
CA PHE A 191 -12.14 -3.45 3.57
C PHE A 191 -12.97 -4.03 4.72
N GLN A 192 -12.46 -4.00 5.96
CA GLN A 192 -13.13 -4.60 7.12
C GLN A 192 -14.32 -3.78 7.64
N SER A 193 -14.26 -2.45 7.50
CA SER A 193 -15.30 -1.53 8.00
C SER A 193 -16.36 -1.18 6.96
N LEU A 194 -16.26 -1.71 5.74
CA LEU A 194 -17.22 -1.44 4.66
C LEU A 194 -18.52 -2.22 4.92
N LYS A 195 -19.56 -1.49 5.33
CA LYS A 195 -20.89 -2.04 5.66
C LYS A 195 -21.76 -2.27 4.43
N SER A 196 -21.52 -1.53 3.36
CA SER A 196 -22.18 -1.71 2.06
C SER A 196 -21.32 -2.64 1.21
N GLY A 197 -21.93 -3.54 0.43
CA GLY A 197 -21.24 -4.44 -0.52
C GLY A 197 -20.51 -3.73 -1.68
N SER A 198 -20.12 -2.48 -1.45
CA SER A 198 -19.42 -1.56 -2.31
C SER A 198 -17.98 -1.39 -1.82
N THR A 199 -17.05 -1.48 -2.76
CA THR A 199 -15.61 -1.18 -2.58
C THR A 199 -15.35 0.31 -2.22
N LEU A 200 -14.09 0.63 -1.93
CA LEU A 200 -13.59 2.01 -1.80
C LEU A 200 -13.87 2.85 -3.08
N PRO A 201 -14.25 4.13 -2.95
CA PRO A 201 -14.52 5.01 -4.10
C PRO A 201 -13.37 5.09 -5.11
N GLU A 202 -12.13 5.14 -4.63
CA GLU A 202 -10.93 5.25 -5.46
C GLU A 202 -10.69 3.99 -6.31
N LEU A 203 -11.28 2.85 -5.93
CA LEU A 203 -11.19 1.58 -6.67
C LEU A 203 -12.31 1.40 -7.70
N GLN A 204 -13.26 2.33 -7.82
CA GLN A 204 -14.43 2.16 -8.69
C GLN A 204 -14.05 1.90 -10.16
N ASN A 205 -13.13 2.70 -10.72
CA ASN A 205 -12.69 2.52 -12.11
C ASN A 205 -11.93 1.20 -12.31
N PHE A 206 -11.15 0.78 -11.31
CA PHE A 206 -10.47 -0.50 -11.34
C PHE A 206 -11.45 -1.68 -11.29
N CYS A 207 -12.50 -1.59 -10.46
CA CYS A 207 -13.56 -2.60 -10.40
C CYS A 207 -14.36 -2.67 -11.70
N GLN A 208 -14.64 -1.54 -12.35
CA GLN A 208 -15.26 -1.51 -13.68
C GLN A 208 -14.38 -2.18 -14.75
N HIS A 209 -13.06 -1.97 -14.69
CA HIS A 209 -12.10 -2.68 -15.57
C HIS A 209 -12.15 -4.19 -15.35
N LEU A 210 -12.12 -4.66 -14.09
CA LEU A 210 -12.25 -6.07 -13.75
C LEU A 210 -13.58 -6.65 -14.27
N LEU A 211 -14.70 -5.97 -14.05
CA LEU A 211 -16.01 -6.40 -14.56
C LEU A 211 -16.01 -6.54 -16.09
N ARG A 212 -15.39 -5.59 -16.80
CA ARG A 212 -15.24 -5.66 -18.26
C ARG A 212 -14.39 -6.86 -18.68
N CYS A 213 -13.32 -7.16 -17.96
CA CYS A 213 -12.51 -8.34 -18.20
C CYS A 213 -13.32 -9.62 -17.99
N ALA A 214 -14.05 -9.73 -16.87
CA ALA A 214 -14.90 -10.87 -16.57
C ALA A 214 -15.93 -11.13 -17.67
N ARG A 215 -16.66 -10.09 -18.12
CA ARG A 215 -17.62 -10.17 -19.24
C ARG A 215 -16.97 -10.63 -20.54
N THR A 216 -15.80 -10.10 -20.87
CA THR A 216 -15.07 -10.46 -22.11
C THR A 216 -14.61 -11.92 -22.08
N LEU A 217 -14.02 -12.34 -20.96
CA LEU A 217 -13.53 -13.71 -20.77
C LEU A 217 -14.68 -14.72 -20.76
N HIS A 218 -15.80 -14.38 -20.12
CA HIS A 218 -16.97 -15.24 -20.06
C HIS A 218 -17.58 -15.44 -21.46
N LYS A 219 -17.74 -14.35 -22.23
CA LYS A 219 -18.21 -14.41 -23.62
C LYS A 219 -17.33 -15.30 -24.51
N ASN A 220 -16.04 -15.38 -24.20
CA ASN A 220 -15.05 -16.18 -24.92
C ASN A 220 -14.87 -17.60 -24.34
N ASN A 221 -15.74 -18.04 -23.43
CA ASN A 221 -15.70 -19.35 -22.76
C ASN A 221 -14.45 -19.62 -21.90
N HIS A 222 -13.79 -18.58 -21.39
CA HIS A 222 -12.64 -18.69 -20.48
C HIS A 222 -13.09 -18.73 -19.01
N SER A 223 -13.76 -19.83 -18.61
CA SER A 223 -14.44 -19.93 -17.31
C SER A 223 -13.50 -19.81 -16.10
N ASN A 224 -12.29 -20.37 -16.18
CA ASN A 224 -11.31 -20.32 -15.09
C ASN A 224 -10.83 -18.87 -14.88
N GLU A 225 -10.48 -18.19 -15.97
CA GLU A 225 -10.03 -16.81 -15.98
C GLU A 225 -11.14 -15.85 -15.53
N THR A 226 -12.39 -16.08 -15.95
CA THR A 226 -13.55 -15.35 -15.42
C THR A 226 -13.63 -15.50 -13.90
N LYS A 227 -13.51 -16.72 -13.37
CA LYS A 227 -13.54 -16.98 -11.93
C LYS A 227 -12.41 -16.26 -11.20
N GLU A 228 -11.20 -16.24 -11.75
CA GLU A 228 -10.07 -15.51 -11.18
C GLU A 228 -10.35 -14.01 -11.08
N VAL A 229 -10.90 -13.40 -12.14
CA VAL A 229 -11.26 -11.97 -12.12
C VAL A 229 -12.36 -11.68 -11.10
N LEU A 230 -13.37 -12.55 -10.99
CA LEU A 230 -14.42 -12.42 -9.97
C LEU A 230 -13.84 -12.53 -8.54
N LEU A 231 -12.86 -13.41 -8.31
CA LEU A 231 -12.15 -13.46 -7.02
C LEU A 231 -11.42 -12.15 -6.69
N LEU A 232 -10.85 -11.47 -7.70
CA LEU A 232 -10.23 -10.16 -7.48
C LEU A 232 -11.25 -9.11 -7.05
N LEU A 233 -12.45 -9.10 -7.65
CA LEU A 233 -13.56 -8.24 -7.23
C LEU A 233 -14.03 -8.53 -5.79
N VAL A 234 -14.13 -9.81 -5.42
CA VAL A 234 -14.46 -10.21 -4.04
C VAL A 234 -13.40 -9.72 -3.05
N LYS A 235 -12.11 -9.86 -3.38
CA LYS A 235 -11.00 -9.41 -2.51
C LYS A 235 -11.04 -7.91 -2.21
N VAL A 236 -11.53 -7.09 -3.14
CA VAL A 236 -11.72 -5.64 -2.94
C VAL A 236 -13.12 -5.26 -2.45
N LYS A 237 -13.92 -6.25 -1.99
CA LYS A 237 -15.30 -6.07 -1.49
C LYS A 237 -16.24 -5.40 -2.49
N ALA A 238 -16.02 -5.56 -3.78
CA ALA A 238 -16.97 -5.17 -4.82
C ALA A 238 -18.08 -6.24 -4.98
N LEU A 239 -18.75 -6.60 -3.89
CA LEU A 239 -19.65 -7.75 -3.83
C LEU A 239 -20.89 -7.58 -4.70
N HIS A 240 -21.51 -6.39 -4.70
CA HIS A 240 -22.67 -6.12 -5.57
C HIS A 240 -22.34 -6.32 -7.06
N ILE A 241 -21.12 -5.97 -7.48
CA ILE A 241 -20.70 -6.15 -8.88
C ILE A 241 -20.63 -7.64 -9.24
N VAL A 242 -20.20 -8.48 -8.28
CA VAL A 242 -20.11 -9.93 -8.45
C VAL A 242 -21.50 -10.57 -8.41
N GLU A 243 -22.37 -10.13 -7.50
CA GLU A 243 -23.76 -10.57 -7.40
C GLU A 243 -24.51 -10.28 -8.71
N ASP A 244 -24.48 -9.04 -9.18
CA ASP A 244 -25.09 -8.62 -10.44
C ASP A 244 -24.59 -9.47 -11.62
N PHE A 245 -23.27 -9.72 -11.69
CA PHE A 245 -22.69 -10.54 -12.75
C PHE A 245 -23.18 -11.99 -12.71
N ILE A 246 -23.27 -12.57 -11.51
CA ILE A 246 -23.75 -13.95 -11.31
C ILE A 246 -25.22 -14.07 -11.71
N GLU A 247 -26.04 -13.10 -11.35
CA GLU A 247 -27.46 -13.07 -11.72
C GLU A 247 -27.65 -12.88 -13.23
N GLU A 248 -26.92 -11.93 -13.84
CA GLU A 248 -26.92 -11.64 -15.28
C GLU A 248 -26.62 -12.91 -16.11
N HIS A 249 -25.68 -13.74 -15.65
CA HIS A 249 -25.20 -14.92 -16.39
C HIS A 249 -25.73 -16.26 -15.83
N LYS A 250 -26.62 -16.23 -14.82
CA LYS A 250 -27.20 -17.42 -14.15
C LYS A 250 -26.14 -18.39 -13.60
N LEU A 251 -25.06 -17.88 -13.03
CA LEU A 251 -23.91 -18.66 -12.54
C LEU A 251 -24.02 -19.00 -11.04
N GLU A 252 -25.13 -19.60 -10.63
CA GLU A 252 -25.48 -19.85 -9.22
C GLU A 252 -24.40 -20.62 -8.43
N HIS A 253 -23.66 -21.51 -9.09
CA HIS A 253 -22.57 -22.27 -8.47
C HIS A 253 -21.42 -21.37 -7.94
N LEU A 254 -21.28 -20.15 -8.45
CA LEU A 254 -20.27 -19.18 -8.04
C LEU A 254 -20.69 -18.34 -6.83
N LYS A 255 -21.95 -18.39 -6.37
CA LYS A 255 -22.41 -17.65 -5.17
C LYS A 255 -21.61 -18.01 -3.91
N SER A 256 -21.07 -19.22 -3.85
CA SER A 256 -20.19 -19.67 -2.78
C SER A 256 -18.93 -18.81 -2.60
N MET A 257 -18.50 -18.08 -3.63
CA MET A 257 -17.30 -17.24 -3.62
C MET A 257 -17.48 -15.93 -2.87
N ILE A 258 -18.72 -15.46 -2.70
CA ILE A 258 -19.00 -14.16 -2.08
C ILE A 258 -18.76 -14.21 -0.57
N GLY A 259 -18.82 -15.40 0.06
CA GLY A 259 -18.67 -15.58 1.51
C GLY A 259 -19.82 -14.89 2.27
N LYS A 260 -20.31 -15.53 3.34
CA LYS A 260 -21.19 -14.84 4.31
C LYS A 260 -20.37 -13.94 5.21
#